data_AF-A0A976DVE3-F1
#
_entry.id   AF-A0A976DVE3-F1
#
_cell.length_a   1.000
_cell.length_b   1.000
_cell.length_c   1.000
_cell.angle_alpha   90.00
_cell.angle_beta   90.00
_cell.angle_gamma   90.00
#
_symmetry.space_group_name_H-M   'P 1'
#
loop_
_entity.id
_entity.type
_entity.pdbx_description
1 polymer ?
#
loop_
_entity_poly.entity_id
_entity_poly.type
_entity_poly.pdbx_seq_one_letter_code
_entity_poly.pdbx_strand_id
1 'polypeptide(L)'
;MALGGGGSSLARDFMDLTFAMESGRRLEVFSRFEGPITVGVTGAVPASAPRDLGALIGRLSDEAGIDIAPSTTGEATITVEFASRAELRRLAPMAACFVVPGVSSLGEYRRLRGSDAVDWALVTRRTRAAIFIPADTSPQEIRDCLHEELAQALGPLNDLYRLPNSVFNDDNFHSVLTSFDMTILRATYAPQLSSGMTREEVAARLPSILGGTALPDTVVPGPWVQSIEAALGRAGGVEARRKAAERALSIAQAQGWQDNRLAFSHFAVARLWAGSDPGRALTEFDYAAAIYAGLPGGQIQIAHIDMQRAAMALAGGQNDAALRLADKAIPVVRSHENAALLATLMLIKAEALERSGDPEAAAALRLDSQVWARYGFGPDSVVKARMRDIATVANRAANG
;
A
#
# COMPACT_ATOMS: atom_id res chain seq x y z
N MET A 1 34.26 11.25 -8.73
CA MET A 1 33.58 10.22 -9.54
C MET A 1 32.17 10.10 -8.98
N ALA A 2 31.17 10.49 -9.77
CA ALA A 2 29.81 10.76 -9.30
C ALA A 2 29.12 9.49 -8.77
N LEU A 3 28.55 9.59 -7.56
CA LEU A 3 27.62 8.62 -7.00
C LEU A 3 26.33 8.68 -7.82
N GLY A 4 26.16 7.74 -8.75
CA GLY A 4 24.92 7.52 -9.47
C GLY A 4 23.86 6.94 -8.54
N GLY A 5 23.22 7.79 -7.75
CA GLY A 5 21.98 7.45 -7.06
C GLY A 5 20.84 7.38 -8.07
N GLY A 6 20.30 6.18 -8.30
CA GLY A 6 19.11 5.94 -9.12
C GLY A 6 17.83 6.48 -8.48
N GLY A 7 17.76 7.78 -8.22
CA GLY A 7 16.53 8.45 -7.81
C GLY A 7 15.71 8.88 -9.02
N SER A 8 14.44 8.51 -9.07
CA SER A 8 13.49 9.20 -9.94
C SER A 8 13.39 10.67 -9.54
N SER A 9 13.16 11.58 -10.49
CA SER A 9 12.77 12.93 -10.08
C SER A 9 11.34 12.87 -9.58
N LEU A 10 11.09 13.48 -8.42
CA LEU A 10 9.75 13.68 -7.87
C LEU A 10 8.79 14.29 -8.90
N ALA A 11 9.30 15.14 -9.81
CA ALA A 11 8.53 15.67 -10.93
C ALA A 11 8.06 14.58 -11.90
N ARG A 12 8.92 13.61 -12.26
CA ARG A 12 8.51 12.47 -13.10
C ARG A 12 7.47 11.62 -12.39
N ASP A 13 7.68 11.33 -11.12
CA ASP A 13 6.73 10.51 -10.37
C ASP A 13 5.37 11.19 -10.28
N PHE A 14 5.35 12.50 -10.06
CA PHE A 14 4.13 13.30 -10.18
C PHE A 14 3.47 13.12 -11.55
N MET A 15 4.22 13.27 -12.65
CA MET A 15 3.68 13.13 -14.00
C MET A 15 3.11 11.72 -14.26
N ASP A 16 3.83 10.67 -13.86
CA ASP A 16 3.42 9.28 -14.07
C ASP A 16 2.21 8.89 -13.20
N LEU A 17 2.10 9.46 -11.99
CA LEU A 17 0.95 9.29 -11.10
C LEU A 17 -0.29 10.05 -11.59
N THR A 18 -0.09 11.18 -12.27
CA THR A 18 -1.15 12.14 -12.60
C THR A 18 -1.71 11.98 -14.01
N PHE A 19 -0.89 11.56 -14.98
CA PHE A 19 -1.28 11.52 -16.40
C PHE A 19 -1.44 10.09 -16.97
N ALA A 20 -1.51 9.10 -16.09
CA ALA A 20 -1.85 7.73 -16.44
C ALA A 20 -2.86 7.20 -15.42
N MET A 21 -3.56 6.14 -15.83
CA MET A 21 -4.39 5.32 -14.95
C MET A 21 -3.70 3.99 -14.71
N GLU A 22 -4.07 3.28 -13.64
CA GLU A 22 -3.64 1.90 -13.38
C GLU A 22 -3.84 0.96 -14.58
N SER A 23 -4.90 1.18 -15.38
CA SER A 23 -5.16 0.45 -16.62
C SER A 23 -4.13 0.66 -17.74
N GLY A 24 -3.18 1.59 -17.55
CA GLY A 24 -2.24 2.07 -18.57
C GLY A 24 -2.83 3.12 -19.52
N ARG A 25 -4.13 3.46 -19.39
CA ARG A 25 -4.75 4.54 -20.17
C ARG A 25 -4.13 5.88 -19.77
N ARG A 26 -3.71 6.66 -20.76
CA ARG A 26 -3.20 8.02 -20.54
C ARG A 26 -4.34 9.01 -20.34
N LEU A 27 -4.08 10.01 -19.51
CA LEU A 27 -4.95 11.14 -19.28
C LEU A 27 -4.36 12.33 -20.06
N GLU A 28 -5.18 13.05 -20.81
CA GLU A 28 -4.71 14.15 -21.67
C GLU A 28 -4.56 15.47 -20.90
N VAL A 29 -5.35 15.62 -19.82
CA VAL A 29 -5.42 16.84 -19.03
C VAL A 29 -5.34 16.55 -17.54
N PHE A 30 -4.80 17.51 -16.81
CA PHE A 30 -4.81 17.54 -15.36
C PHE A 30 -6.20 17.84 -14.83
N SER A 31 -6.63 17.15 -13.77
CA SER A 31 -7.89 17.44 -13.08
C SER A 31 -7.77 17.28 -11.56
N ARG A 32 -8.34 18.23 -10.82
CA ARG A 32 -8.48 18.21 -9.35
C ARG A 32 -9.78 18.88 -8.93
N PHE A 33 -10.05 18.94 -7.63
CA PHE A 33 -11.06 19.85 -7.08
C PHE A 33 -10.46 21.26 -6.98
N GLU A 34 -11.20 22.30 -7.39
CA GLU A 34 -10.71 23.70 -7.43
C GLU A 34 -11.22 24.57 -6.26
N GLY A 35 -11.95 23.98 -5.32
CA GLY A 35 -12.51 24.69 -4.17
C GLY A 35 -12.50 23.82 -2.93
N PRO A 36 -13.11 24.29 -1.82
CA PRO A 36 -13.18 23.56 -0.57
C PRO A 36 -13.74 22.17 -0.77
N ILE A 37 -13.07 21.18 -0.18
CA ILE A 37 -13.42 19.77 -0.29
C ILE A 37 -14.11 19.34 0.99
N THR A 38 -15.23 18.66 0.84
CA THR A 38 -15.99 18.07 1.94
C THR A 38 -16.06 16.57 1.76
N VAL A 39 -15.84 15.82 2.84
CA VAL A 39 -15.92 14.35 2.82
C VAL A 39 -17.07 13.89 3.72
N GLY A 40 -18.05 13.21 3.13
CA GLY A 40 -19.19 12.62 3.82
C GLY A 40 -19.06 11.10 3.91
N VAL A 41 -19.71 10.49 4.89
CA VAL A 41 -19.80 9.03 5.05
C VAL A 41 -21.25 8.57 4.99
N THR A 42 -21.52 7.47 4.29
CA THR A 42 -22.85 6.88 4.12
C THR A 42 -22.81 5.34 4.14
N GLY A 43 -24.00 4.72 4.18
CA GLY A 43 -24.13 3.26 4.12
C GLY A 43 -23.90 2.57 5.48
N ALA A 44 -23.34 1.36 5.45
CA ALA A 44 -23.07 0.54 6.63
C ALA A 44 -21.77 0.96 7.33
N VAL A 45 -21.72 2.18 7.87
CA VAL A 45 -20.50 2.80 8.39
C VAL A 45 -19.90 1.99 9.57
N PRO A 46 -18.67 1.46 9.44
CA PRO A 46 -17.97 0.76 10.52
C PRO A 46 -17.61 1.69 11.69
N ALA A 47 -17.57 1.17 12.91
CA ALA A 47 -17.35 1.99 14.12
C ALA A 47 -16.00 2.73 14.15
N SER A 48 -14.95 2.18 13.54
CA SER A 48 -13.63 2.83 13.46
C SER A 48 -13.55 3.90 12.37
N ALA A 49 -14.36 3.80 11.33
CA ALA A 49 -14.22 4.60 10.12
C ALA A 49 -14.28 6.12 10.35
N PRO A 50 -15.19 6.67 11.19
CA PRO A 50 -15.20 8.11 11.45
C PRO A 50 -13.93 8.65 12.09
N ARG A 51 -13.32 7.87 13.01
CA ARG A 51 -12.06 8.25 13.66
C ARG A 51 -10.90 8.21 12.67
N ASP A 52 -10.80 7.13 11.91
CA ASP A 52 -9.72 6.91 10.95
C ASP A 52 -9.78 7.93 9.80
N LEU A 53 -10.99 8.20 9.28
CA LEU A 53 -11.21 9.25 8.29
C LEU A 53 -10.89 10.64 8.85
N GLY A 54 -11.32 10.94 10.08
CA GLY A 54 -11.02 12.22 10.72
C GLY A 54 -9.52 12.48 10.88
N ALA A 55 -8.76 11.45 11.27
CA ALA A 55 -7.31 11.53 11.35
C ALA A 55 -6.66 11.76 9.97
N LEU A 56 -7.12 11.04 8.93
CA LEU A 56 -6.64 11.23 7.57
C LEU A 56 -6.95 12.63 7.02
N ILE A 57 -8.17 13.14 7.21
CA ILE A 57 -8.54 14.51 6.79
C ILE A 57 -7.64 15.54 7.49
N GLY A 58 -7.40 15.39 8.79
CA GLY A 58 -6.47 16.25 9.54
C GLY A 58 -5.08 16.26 8.93
N ARG A 59 -4.53 15.08 8.62
CA ARG A 59 -3.21 14.97 7.95
C ARG A 59 -3.20 15.59 6.56
N LEU A 60 -4.24 15.38 5.75
CA LEU A 60 -4.33 15.98 4.41
C LEU A 60 -4.38 17.52 4.48
N SER A 61 -5.05 18.07 5.49
CA SER A 61 -5.07 19.51 5.72
C SER A 61 -3.72 20.02 6.24
N ASP A 62 -3.18 19.42 7.29
CA ASP A 62 -1.98 19.89 7.98
C ASP A 62 -0.68 19.64 7.19
N GLU A 63 -0.55 18.44 6.59
CA GLU A 63 0.66 18.03 5.88
C GLU A 63 0.61 18.43 4.40
N ALA A 64 -0.50 18.20 3.69
CA ALA A 64 -0.59 18.50 2.27
C ALA A 64 -1.15 19.91 1.96
N GLY A 65 -1.67 20.64 2.96
CA GLY A 65 -2.20 21.99 2.77
C GLY A 65 -3.49 22.02 1.96
N ILE A 66 -4.24 20.92 1.93
CA ILE A 66 -5.48 20.81 1.16
C ILE A 66 -6.63 21.40 1.99
N ASP A 67 -7.46 22.23 1.36
CA ASP A 67 -8.71 22.73 1.95
C ASP A 67 -9.75 21.59 1.95
N ILE A 68 -9.67 20.74 2.97
CA ILE A 68 -10.50 19.55 3.12
C ILE A 68 -11.05 19.44 4.55
N ALA A 69 -12.34 19.14 4.66
CA ALA A 69 -13.03 19.00 5.95
C ALA A 69 -14.10 17.89 5.91
N PRO A 70 -14.53 17.36 7.07
CA PRO A 70 -15.71 16.51 7.13
C PRO A 70 -16.98 17.28 6.72
N SER A 71 -17.91 16.63 6.02
CA SER A 71 -19.22 17.21 5.74
C SER A 71 -20.07 17.33 7.01
N THR A 72 -20.76 18.47 7.17
CA THR A 72 -21.68 18.74 8.30
C THR A 72 -23.16 18.72 7.90
N THR A 73 -23.46 18.75 6.60
CA THR A 73 -24.82 18.88 6.05
C THR A 73 -25.33 17.59 5.39
N GLY A 74 -24.48 16.57 5.28
CA GLY A 74 -24.78 15.30 4.60
C GLY A 74 -24.52 15.32 3.09
N GLU A 75 -24.48 16.50 2.46
CA GLU A 75 -23.95 16.67 1.11
C GLU A 75 -22.42 16.81 1.16
N ALA A 76 -21.71 16.17 0.22
CA ALA A 76 -20.25 16.18 0.19
C ALA A 76 -19.72 16.19 -1.25
N THR A 77 -18.56 16.82 -1.45
CA THR A 77 -17.83 16.72 -2.73
C THR A 77 -17.27 15.32 -2.93
N ILE A 78 -16.88 14.65 -1.84
CA ILE A 78 -16.48 13.25 -1.85
C ILE A 78 -17.36 12.48 -0.88
N THR A 79 -18.04 11.44 -1.35
CA THR A 79 -18.83 10.54 -0.50
C THR A 79 -18.13 9.21 -0.33
N VAL A 80 -17.82 8.81 0.90
CA VAL A 80 -17.37 7.46 1.24
C VAL A 80 -18.60 6.63 1.60
N GLU A 81 -18.99 5.71 0.72
CA GLU A 81 -20.11 4.81 0.94
C GLU A 81 -19.62 3.41 1.33
N PHE A 82 -20.06 2.94 2.50
CA PHE A 82 -19.77 1.61 3.00
C PHE A 82 -20.86 0.62 2.59
N ALA A 83 -20.48 -0.44 1.87
CA ALA A 83 -21.39 -1.50 1.42
C ALA A 83 -20.81 -2.89 1.70
N SER A 84 -21.56 -3.96 1.48
CA SER A 84 -20.99 -5.30 1.64
C SER A 84 -19.99 -5.64 0.54
N ARG A 85 -18.93 -6.38 0.86
CA ARG A 85 -17.97 -6.91 -0.13
C ARG A 85 -18.66 -7.67 -1.26
N ALA A 86 -19.75 -8.38 -0.96
CA ALA A 86 -20.54 -9.08 -1.96
C ALA A 86 -21.20 -8.14 -2.98
N GLU A 87 -21.71 -6.99 -2.54
CA GLU A 87 -22.29 -5.98 -3.44
C GLU A 87 -21.24 -5.30 -4.30
N LEU A 88 -20.10 -4.91 -3.70
CA LEU A 88 -19.01 -4.25 -4.42
C LEU A 88 -18.44 -5.15 -5.50
N ARG A 89 -18.19 -6.43 -5.20
CA ARG A 89 -17.66 -7.41 -6.17
C ARG A 89 -18.58 -7.67 -7.37
N ARG A 90 -19.88 -7.38 -7.27
CA ARG A 90 -20.79 -7.47 -8.44
C ARG A 90 -20.53 -6.36 -9.46
N LEU A 91 -19.97 -5.23 -9.02
CA LEU A 91 -19.71 -4.05 -9.85
C LEU A 91 -18.24 -3.91 -10.22
N ALA A 92 -17.33 -4.25 -9.30
CA ALA A 92 -15.89 -4.23 -9.50
C ALA A 92 -15.29 -5.55 -8.95
N PRO A 93 -15.34 -6.66 -9.71
CA PRO A 93 -14.94 -7.98 -9.22
C PRO A 93 -13.47 -8.10 -8.78
N MET A 94 -12.61 -7.25 -9.35
CA MET A 94 -11.16 -7.28 -9.14
C MET A 94 -10.68 -6.28 -8.07
N ALA A 95 -11.54 -5.36 -7.64
CA ALA A 95 -11.17 -4.27 -6.73
C ALA A 95 -11.60 -4.60 -5.28
N ALA A 96 -10.76 -4.24 -4.30
CA ALA A 96 -11.09 -4.39 -2.88
C ALA A 96 -11.98 -3.23 -2.41
N CYS A 97 -11.56 -2.02 -2.72
CA CYS A 97 -12.28 -0.75 -2.71
C CYS A 97 -12.07 -0.08 -4.07
N PHE A 98 -12.81 0.98 -4.38
CA PHE A 98 -12.60 1.75 -5.62
C PHE A 98 -13.23 3.15 -5.52
N VAL A 99 -12.63 4.11 -6.22
CA VAL A 99 -13.12 5.47 -6.40
C VAL A 99 -13.72 5.69 -7.79
N VAL A 100 -14.86 6.39 -7.86
CA VAL A 100 -15.58 6.70 -9.10
C VAL A 100 -15.86 8.20 -9.19
N PRO A 101 -15.58 8.86 -10.33
CA PRO A 101 -15.87 10.27 -10.51
C PRO A 101 -17.35 10.48 -10.84
N GLY A 102 -17.84 11.70 -10.62
CA GLY A 102 -19.12 12.12 -11.17
C GLY A 102 -20.35 11.49 -10.51
N VAL A 103 -20.19 10.79 -9.39
CA VAL A 103 -21.26 10.15 -8.61
C VAL A 103 -21.11 10.42 -7.12
N SER A 104 -22.19 10.19 -6.37
CA SER A 104 -22.23 10.32 -4.91
C SER A 104 -22.77 9.07 -4.19
N SER A 105 -23.16 8.02 -4.94
CA SER A 105 -23.61 6.76 -4.34
C SER A 105 -23.42 5.53 -5.23
N LEU A 106 -23.45 4.35 -4.61
CA LEU A 106 -23.32 3.06 -5.30
C LEU A 106 -24.53 2.81 -6.20
N GLY A 107 -25.71 3.26 -5.78
CA GLY A 107 -26.92 3.23 -6.60
C GLY A 107 -26.82 4.10 -7.86
N GLU A 108 -26.17 5.26 -7.76
CA GLU A 108 -25.90 6.11 -8.93
C GLU A 108 -24.84 5.49 -9.84
N TYR A 109 -23.74 4.99 -9.29
CA TYR A 109 -22.73 4.28 -10.06
C TYR A 109 -23.33 3.09 -10.83
N ARG A 110 -24.18 2.27 -10.19
CA ARG A 110 -24.89 1.16 -10.86
C ARG A 110 -25.65 1.58 -12.12
N ARG A 111 -26.24 2.78 -12.14
CA ARG A 111 -27.00 3.30 -13.29
C ARG A 111 -26.10 3.88 -14.38
N LEU A 112 -25.00 4.52 -13.99
CA LEU A 112 -24.10 5.22 -14.91
C LEU A 112 -22.89 4.37 -15.36
N ARG A 113 -22.70 3.18 -14.78
CA ARG A 113 -21.58 2.30 -15.09
C ARG A 113 -21.49 2.03 -16.59
N GLY A 114 -20.30 2.24 -17.16
CA GLY A 114 -20.03 2.08 -18.58
C GLY A 114 -20.40 3.30 -19.44
N SER A 115 -20.81 4.41 -18.83
CA SER A 115 -20.98 5.69 -19.51
C SER A 115 -19.82 6.64 -19.27
N ASP A 116 -19.71 7.66 -20.12
CA ASP A 116 -18.72 8.74 -20.03
C ASP A 116 -18.80 9.52 -18.71
N ALA A 117 -19.96 9.53 -18.04
CA ALA A 117 -20.18 10.28 -16.80
C ALA A 117 -19.34 9.78 -15.62
N VAL A 118 -18.80 8.56 -15.70
CA VAL A 118 -17.98 7.92 -14.66
C VAL A 118 -16.59 7.53 -15.16
N ASP A 119 -16.17 8.03 -16.32
CA ASP A 119 -14.85 7.77 -16.90
C ASP A 119 -13.85 8.85 -16.46
N TRP A 120 -12.89 8.48 -15.61
CA TRP A 120 -11.80 9.36 -15.17
C TRP A 120 -11.04 10.02 -16.31
N ALA A 121 -10.90 9.35 -17.46
CA ALA A 121 -10.18 9.91 -18.61
C ALA A 121 -10.93 11.04 -19.32
N LEU A 122 -12.21 11.22 -19.04
CA LEU A 122 -13.02 12.32 -19.56
C LEU A 122 -13.19 13.45 -18.53
N VAL A 123 -12.67 13.28 -17.31
CA VAL A 123 -12.75 14.29 -16.26
C VAL A 123 -11.72 15.38 -16.49
N THR A 124 -12.18 16.55 -16.94
CA THR A 124 -11.35 17.75 -17.10
C THR A 124 -11.28 18.59 -15.82
N ARG A 125 -12.25 18.43 -14.90
CA ARG A 125 -12.32 19.06 -13.58
C ARG A 125 -13.12 18.18 -12.62
N ARG A 126 -12.65 17.98 -11.40
CA ARG A 126 -13.36 17.18 -10.38
C ARG A 126 -14.39 18.06 -9.67
N THR A 127 -15.63 17.58 -9.63
CA THR A 127 -16.75 18.26 -8.97
C THR A 127 -17.38 17.41 -7.89
N ARG A 128 -17.47 16.10 -8.13
CA ARG A 128 -17.84 15.10 -7.13
C ARG A 128 -17.18 13.76 -7.41
N ALA A 129 -16.98 12.96 -6.37
CA ALA A 129 -16.56 11.57 -6.47
C ALA A 129 -17.18 10.72 -5.35
N ALA A 130 -17.27 9.42 -5.55
CA ALA A 130 -17.65 8.47 -4.51
C ALA A 130 -16.56 7.41 -4.35
N ILE A 131 -16.29 7.06 -3.10
CA ILE A 131 -15.36 6.01 -2.67
C ILE A 131 -16.20 4.88 -2.09
N PHE A 132 -15.95 3.65 -2.52
CA PHE A 132 -16.71 2.48 -2.10
C PHE A 132 -15.84 1.50 -1.33
N ILE A 133 -16.15 1.28 -0.04
CA ILE A 133 -15.35 0.46 0.87
C ILE A 133 -16.20 -0.69 1.44
N PRO A 134 -15.69 -1.93 1.49
CA PRO A 134 -16.39 -3.04 2.11
C PRO A 134 -16.52 -2.84 3.63
N ALA A 135 -17.73 -2.76 4.13
CA ALA A 135 -18.02 -2.59 5.56
C ALA A 135 -17.67 -3.83 6.41
N ASP A 136 -17.59 -4.99 5.77
CA ASP A 136 -17.39 -6.31 6.35
C ASP A 136 -15.92 -6.79 6.28
N THR A 137 -14.97 -5.84 6.32
CA THR A 137 -13.53 -6.13 6.43
C THR A 137 -12.89 -5.60 7.73
N SER A 138 -11.60 -5.85 7.94
CA SER A 138 -10.90 -5.40 9.14
C SER A 138 -10.82 -3.86 9.21
N PRO A 139 -10.79 -3.26 10.42
CA PRO A 139 -10.59 -1.82 10.59
C PRO A 139 -9.36 -1.29 9.85
N GLN A 140 -8.25 -2.04 9.86
CA GLN A 140 -7.07 -1.66 9.09
C GLN A 140 -7.35 -1.68 7.58
N GLU A 141 -7.94 -2.74 7.01
CA GLU A 141 -8.24 -2.77 5.57
C GLU A 141 -9.18 -1.62 5.16
N ILE A 142 -10.13 -1.24 6.02
CA ILE A 142 -10.96 -0.03 5.81
C ILE A 142 -10.11 1.22 5.78
N ARG A 143 -9.21 1.40 6.76
CA ARG A 143 -8.32 2.56 6.83
C ARG A 143 -7.39 2.62 5.61
N ASP A 144 -6.79 1.49 5.23
CA ASP A 144 -5.89 1.41 4.09
C ASP A 144 -6.62 1.88 2.81
N CYS A 145 -7.87 1.41 2.59
CA CYS A 145 -8.75 1.92 1.54
C CYS A 145 -9.08 3.41 1.67
N LEU A 146 -9.31 3.93 2.89
CA LEU A 146 -9.54 5.36 3.08
C LEU A 146 -8.33 6.19 2.63
N HIS A 147 -7.11 5.74 2.92
CA HIS A 147 -5.88 6.44 2.52
C HIS A 147 -5.70 6.44 1.01
N GLU A 148 -5.82 5.28 0.37
CA GLU A 148 -5.62 5.10 -1.06
C GLU A 148 -6.69 5.82 -1.88
N GLU A 149 -7.95 5.48 -1.66
CA GLU A 149 -9.06 5.95 -2.49
C GLU A 149 -9.33 7.44 -2.31
N LEU A 150 -9.11 7.99 -1.11
CA LEU A 150 -9.23 9.44 -0.90
C LEU A 150 -8.09 10.18 -1.58
N ALA A 151 -6.86 9.68 -1.50
CA ALA A 151 -5.74 10.29 -2.22
C ALA A 151 -5.96 10.21 -3.74
N GLN A 152 -6.48 9.09 -4.24
CA GLN A 152 -6.82 8.94 -5.65
C GLN A 152 -7.96 9.88 -6.07
N ALA A 153 -9.00 10.03 -5.24
CA ALA A 153 -10.08 10.99 -5.46
C ALA A 153 -9.56 12.43 -5.55
N LEU A 154 -8.48 12.77 -4.84
CA LEU A 154 -7.90 14.09 -4.81
C LEU A 154 -6.98 14.43 -6.00
N GLY A 155 -6.24 13.45 -6.56
CA GLY A 155 -5.29 13.73 -7.64
C GLY A 155 -4.74 12.51 -8.39
N PRO A 156 -3.74 11.78 -7.87
CA PRO A 156 -3.17 10.62 -8.54
C PRO A 156 -4.21 9.58 -8.97
N LEU A 157 -4.02 8.90 -10.10
CA LEU A 157 -4.94 7.85 -10.59
C LEU A 157 -4.20 6.59 -11.05
N ASN A 158 -2.92 6.50 -10.73
CA ASN A 158 -2.03 5.42 -11.15
C ASN A 158 -1.25 4.89 -9.96
N ASP A 159 -0.84 3.63 -10.07
CA ASP A 159 0.10 2.97 -9.17
C ASP A 159 1.37 2.59 -9.90
N LEU A 160 2.49 2.67 -9.19
CA LEU A 160 3.82 2.56 -9.74
C LEU A 160 4.70 1.75 -8.79
N TYR A 161 4.85 0.44 -9.05
CA TYR A 161 5.69 -0.53 -8.30
C TYR A 161 7.17 -0.14 -8.05
N ARG A 162 7.63 0.98 -8.60
CA ARG A 162 8.97 1.53 -8.40
C ARG A 162 9.04 2.56 -7.26
N LEU A 163 7.92 2.92 -6.61
CA LEU A 163 7.84 3.95 -5.58
C LEU A 163 7.94 3.36 -4.16
N PRO A 164 9.14 3.08 -3.63
CA PRO A 164 9.28 2.34 -2.37
C PRO A 164 8.58 3.00 -1.17
N ASN A 165 8.39 4.31 -1.20
CA ASN A 165 7.85 5.09 -0.09
C ASN A 165 6.49 5.68 -0.48
N SER A 166 5.56 4.87 -0.98
CA SER A 166 4.26 5.37 -1.43
C SER A 166 3.19 4.32 -1.21
N VAL A 167 1.97 4.77 -0.89
CA VAL A 167 0.78 3.92 -0.97
C VAL A 167 0.49 3.51 -2.42
N PHE A 168 0.83 4.37 -3.39
CA PHE A 168 0.71 4.11 -4.83
C PHE A 168 1.77 3.12 -5.37
N ASN A 169 2.31 2.23 -4.53
CA ASN A 169 3.29 1.22 -4.93
C ASN A 169 2.69 -0.18 -5.11
N ASP A 170 1.40 -0.37 -4.79
CA ASP A 170 0.63 -1.65 -4.81
C ASP A 170 1.38 -2.88 -4.27
N ASP A 171 2.35 -2.66 -3.38
CA ASP A 171 3.17 -3.72 -2.77
C ASP A 171 2.66 -4.14 -1.38
N ASN A 172 1.72 -3.36 -0.84
CA ASN A 172 1.15 -3.49 0.51
C ASN A 172 2.18 -3.36 1.65
N PHE A 173 3.30 -2.66 1.44
CA PHE A 173 4.22 -2.31 2.53
C PHE A 173 3.73 -1.11 3.34
N HIS A 174 3.17 -0.08 2.69
CA HIS A 174 2.64 1.11 3.36
C HIS A 174 1.12 1.01 3.51
N SER A 175 0.63 1.09 4.76
CA SER A 175 -0.80 1.11 5.07
C SER A 175 -1.39 2.52 5.22
N VAL A 176 -0.55 3.54 5.21
CA VAL A 176 -0.93 4.95 5.38
C VAL A 176 -0.11 5.84 4.45
N LEU A 177 -0.70 6.96 4.03
CA LEU A 177 -0.03 7.96 3.20
C LEU A 177 1.28 8.41 3.84
N THR A 178 2.35 8.35 3.07
CA THR A 178 3.71 8.69 3.45
C THR A 178 4.00 10.18 3.23
N SER A 179 5.18 10.64 3.64
CA SER A 179 5.66 11.99 3.34
C SER A 179 5.85 12.25 1.84
N PHE A 180 6.17 11.22 1.05
CA PHE A 180 6.21 11.33 -0.41
C PHE A 180 4.81 11.57 -0.97
N ASP A 181 3.81 10.78 -0.53
CA ASP A 181 2.42 10.92 -1.00
C ASP A 181 1.87 12.31 -0.65
N MET A 182 2.13 12.80 0.55
CA MET A 182 1.77 14.16 0.96
C MET A 182 2.45 15.24 0.12
N THR A 183 3.67 14.99 -0.35
CA THR A 183 4.38 15.92 -1.25
C THR A 183 3.75 15.93 -2.64
N ILE A 184 3.37 14.75 -3.18
CA ILE A 184 2.65 14.64 -4.44
C ILE A 184 1.31 15.38 -4.34
N LEU A 185 0.52 15.12 -3.30
CA LEU A 185 -0.77 15.76 -3.06
C LEU A 185 -0.64 17.28 -2.86
N ARG A 186 0.37 17.76 -2.11
CA ARG A 186 0.65 19.19 -1.99
C ARG A 186 0.96 19.83 -3.34
N ALA A 187 1.74 19.16 -4.19
CA ALA A 187 2.02 19.64 -5.53
C ALA A 187 0.77 19.65 -6.42
N THR A 188 -0.12 18.66 -6.28
CA THR A 188 -1.41 18.61 -6.99
C THR A 188 -2.25 19.86 -6.68
N TYR A 189 -2.22 20.34 -5.43
CA TYR A 189 -2.95 21.52 -4.98
C TYR A 189 -2.15 22.82 -5.02
N ALA A 190 -0.97 22.83 -5.65
CA ALA A 190 -0.19 24.05 -5.83
C ALA A 190 -0.98 25.08 -6.68
N PRO A 191 -0.92 26.38 -6.34
CA PRO A 191 -1.70 27.42 -7.04
C PRO A 191 -1.29 27.63 -8.49
N GLN A 192 -0.11 27.15 -8.88
CA GLN A 192 0.41 27.21 -10.25
C GLN A 192 -0.19 26.14 -11.17
N LEU A 193 -0.87 25.13 -10.62
CA LEU A 193 -1.59 24.12 -11.38
C LEU A 193 -3.09 24.39 -11.32
N SER A 194 -3.82 24.08 -12.40
CA SER A 194 -5.28 24.15 -12.46
C SER A 194 -5.82 23.11 -13.43
N SER A 195 -7.01 22.62 -13.14
CA SER A 195 -7.76 21.69 -13.98
C SER A 195 -7.85 22.17 -15.43
N GLY A 196 -7.68 21.25 -16.38
CA GLY A 196 -7.64 21.52 -17.82
C GLY A 196 -6.24 21.75 -18.39
N MET A 197 -5.20 21.90 -17.55
CA MET A 197 -3.81 22.02 -18.04
C MET A 197 -3.36 20.74 -18.76
N THR A 198 -2.59 20.88 -19.84
CA THR A 198 -1.98 19.75 -20.53
C THR A 198 -0.80 19.17 -19.74
N ARG A 199 -0.36 17.98 -20.16
CA ARG A 199 0.84 17.33 -19.63
C ARG A 199 2.07 18.24 -19.68
N GLU A 200 2.27 18.95 -20.78
CA GLU A 200 3.41 19.85 -21.01
C GLU A 200 3.34 21.09 -20.12
N GLU A 201 2.13 21.66 -19.95
CA GLU A 201 1.92 22.83 -19.10
C GLU A 201 2.24 22.51 -17.64
N VAL A 202 1.76 21.37 -17.14
CA VAL A 202 2.07 20.91 -15.78
C VAL A 202 3.56 20.63 -15.63
N ALA A 203 4.16 19.89 -16.56
CA ALA A 203 5.60 19.59 -16.52
C ALA A 203 6.46 20.86 -16.46
N ALA A 204 6.06 21.92 -17.16
CA ALA A 204 6.75 23.21 -17.15
C ALA A 204 6.64 23.97 -15.81
N ARG A 205 5.67 23.66 -14.95
CA ARG A 205 5.47 24.28 -13.64
C ARG A 205 6.08 23.48 -12.49
N LEU A 206 6.23 22.17 -12.62
CA LEU A 206 6.74 21.31 -11.55
C LEU A 206 8.10 21.72 -10.98
N PRO A 207 9.10 22.18 -11.77
CA PRO A 207 10.38 22.61 -11.21
C PRO A 207 10.27 23.71 -10.15
N SER A 208 9.39 24.70 -10.34
CA SER A 208 9.18 25.78 -9.38
C SER A 208 8.35 25.35 -8.17
N ILE A 209 7.47 24.36 -8.33
CA ILE A 209 6.64 23.80 -7.25
C ILE A 209 7.48 22.89 -6.34
N LEU A 210 8.32 22.02 -6.93
CA LEU A 210 9.03 20.95 -6.23
C LEU A 210 10.49 21.31 -5.87
N GLY A 211 10.99 22.46 -6.34
CA GLY A 211 12.33 22.96 -5.99
C GLY A 211 13.48 22.18 -6.64
N GLY A 212 13.28 21.60 -7.83
CA GLY A 212 14.29 20.77 -8.51
C GLY A 212 14.22 20.83 -10.04
N THR A 213 15.31 20.45 -10.71
CA THR A 213 15.36 20.32 -12.17
C THR A 213 14.75 18.98 -12.63
N ALA A 214 14.02 18.97 -13.74
CA ALA A 214 13.53 17.74 -14.36
C ALA A 214 14.69 16.77 -14.64
N LEU A 215 14.61 15.53 -14.14
CA LEU A 215 15.60 14.49 -14.46
C LEU A 215 15.19 13.73 -15.73
N PRO A 216 16.16 13.22 -16.52
CA PRO A 216 15.88 12.47 -17.75
C PRO A 216 15.05 11.21 -17.52
N ASP A 217 14.16 10.90 -18.46
CA ASP A 217 13.27 9.73 -18.44
C ASP A 217 14.03 8.41 -18.35
N THR A 218 14.01 7.79 -17.17
CA THR A 218 14.28 6.36 -17.04
C THR A 218 12.95 5.64 -17.03
N VAL A 219 12.50 5.22 -18.21
CA VAL A 219 11.30 4.40 -18.38
C VAL A 219 11.54 3.06 -17.69
N VAL A 220 10.65 2.66 -16.77
CA VAL A 220 10.66 1.29 -16.29
C VAL A 220 10.12 0.40 -17.42
N PRO A 221 10.85 -0.63 -17.86
CA PRO A 221 10.35 -1.56 -18.87
C PRO A 221 9.00 -2.15 -18.43
N GLY A 222 7.95 -1.94 -19.23
CA GLY A 222 6.65 -2.58 -19.04
C GLY A 222 6.71 -4.10 -18.77
N PRO A 223 7.65 -4.87 -19.38
CA PRO A 223 7.81 -6.29 -19.06
C PRO A 223 8.18 -6.60 -17.60
N TRP A 224 8.86 -5.70 -16.88
CA TRP A 224 9.17 -5.91 -15.46
C TRP A 224 7.91 -5.79 -14.61
N VAL A 225 7.13 -4.72 -14.82
CA VAL A 225 5.86 -4.48 -14.12
C VAL A 225 4.90 -5.66 -14.31
N GLN A 226 4.67 -6.08 -15.55
CA GLN A 226 3.83 -7.24 -15.86
C GLN A 226 4.29 -8.54 -15.16
N SER A 227 5.61 -8.70 -14.99
CA SER A 227 6.18 -9.87 -14.32
C SER A 227 5.96 -9.81 -12.80
N ILE A 228 6.04 -8.61 -12.19
CA ILE A 228 5.72 -8.39 -10.78
C ILE A 228 4.23 -8.61 -10.50
N GLU A 229 3.34 -8.03 -11.32
CA GLU A 229 1.90 -8.23 -11.23
C GLU A 229 1.52 -9.71 -11.32
N ALA A 230 2.10 -10.42 -12.29
CA ALA A 230 1.86 -11.86 -12.44
C ALA A 230 2.43 -12.68 -11.28
N ALA A 231 3.54 -12.27 -10.66
CA ALA A 231 4.13 -12.97 -9.52
C ALA A 231 3.30 -12.80 -8.24
N LEU A 232 2.85 -11.58 -7.96
CA LEU A 232 2.17 -11.23 -6.70
C LEU A 232 0.65 -11.34 -6.78
N GLY A 233 0.10 -11.30 -7.99
CA GLY A 233 -1.32 -11.42 -8.27
C GLY A 233 -1.93 -12.76 -7.83
N ARG A 234 -3.26 -12.78 -7.83
CA ARG A 234 -4.08 -13.95 -7.46
C ARG A 234 -4.38 -14.89 -8.63
N ALA A 235 -4.04 -14.47 -9.85
CA ALA A 235 -4.26 -15.24 -11.07
C ALA A 235 -3.11 -16.22 -11.34
N GLY A 236 -3.44 -17.41 -11.85
CA GLY A 236 -2.46 -18.43 -12.23
C GLY A 236 -1.99 -19.35 -11.10
N GLY A 237 -1.39 -20.49 -11.48
CA GLY A 237 -0.84 -21.46 -10.53
C GLY A 237 0.49 -21.00 -9.92
N VAL A 238 0.87 -21.60 -8.79
CA VAL A 238 2.12 -21.27 -8.06
C VAL A 238 3.35 -21.30 -8.97
N GLU A 239 3.44 -22.27 -9.87
CA GLU A 239 4.57 -22.40 -10.80
C GLU A 239 4.65 -21.23 -11.81
N ALA A 240 3.51 -20.78 -12.34
CA ALA A 240 3.48 -19.64 -13.24
C ALA A 240 3.92 -18.36 -12.52
N ARG A 241 3.47 -18.17 -11.28
CA ARG A 241 3.85 -17.05 -10.43
C ARG A 241 5.35 -17.06 -10.11
N ARG A 242 5.92 -18.23 -9.82
CA ARG A 242 7.37 -18.39 -9.63
C ARG A 242 8.14 -17.98 -10.87
N LYS A 243 7.78 -18.50 -12.05
CA LYS A 243 8.41 -18.11 -13.32
C LYS A 243 8.33 -16.60 -13.58
N ALA A 244 7.21 -15.97 -13.22
CA ALA A 244 7.06 -14.51 -13.33
C ALA A 244 8.01 -13.76 -12.38
N ALA A 245 8.16 -14.21 -11.12
CA ALA A 245 9.11 -13.62 -10.18
C ALA A 245 10.58 -13.77 -10.64
N GLU A 246 10.97 -14.95 -11.12
CA GLU A 246 12.31 -15.16 -11.70
C GLU A 246 12.57 -14.23 -12.89
N ARG A 247 11.56 -14.06 -13.75
CA ARG A 247 11.64 -13.15 -14.90
C ARG A 247 11.80 -11.70 -14.44
N ALA A 248 11.04 -11.25 -13.44
CA ALA A 248 11.19 -9.91 -12.88
C ALA A 248 12.61 -9.68 -12.35
N LEU A 249 13.14 -10.63 -11.58
CA LEU A 249 14.50 -10.57 -11.05
C LEU A 249 15.56 -10.53 -12.16
N SER A 250 15.43 -11.40 -13.16
CA SER A 250 16.34 -11.43 -14.31
C SER A 250 16.33 -10.11 -15.09
N ILE A 251 15.15 -9.49 -15.29
CA ILE A 251 15.05 -8.17 -15.92
C ILE A 251 15.75 -7.12 -15.06
N ALA A 252 15.49 -7.09 -13.75
CA ALA A 252 16.09 -6.11 -12.85
C ALA A 252 17.63 -6.19 -12.82
N GLN A 253 18.17 -7.41 -12.80
CA GLN A 253 19.61 -7.67 -12.87
C GLN A 253 20.21 -7.27 -14.22
N ALA A 254 19.55 -7.62 -15.34
CA ALA A 254 20.00 -7.28 -16.68
C ALA A 254 20.01 -5.77 -16.94
N GLN A 255 19.10 -5.04 -16.28
CA GLN A 255 19.07 -3.57 -16.32
C GLN A 255 20.10 -2.92 -15.38
N GLY A 256 20.78 -3.70 -14.54
CA GLY A 256 21.78 -3.21 -13.59
C GLY A 256 21.20 -2.32 -12.48
N TRP A 257 19.90 -2.46 -12.16
CA TRP A 257 19.28 -1.67 -11.11
C TRP A 257 19.86 -2.02 -9.73
N GLN A 258 19.88 -1.05 -8.83
CA GLN A 258 20.37 -1.18 -7.46
C GLN A 258 19.40 -0.55 -6.45
N ASP A 259 18.12 -0.44 -6.83
CA ASP A 259 17.07 0.26 -6.10
C ASP A 259 15.87 -0.65 -5.78
N ASN A 260 14.75 -0.04 -5.41
CA ASN A 260 13.50 -0.72 -5.07
C ASN A 260 13.11 -1.81 -6.08
N ARG A 261 13.37 -1.60 -7.38
CA ARG A 261 12.99 -2.56 -8.41
C ARG A 261 13.74 -3.88 -8.28
N LEU A 262 15.04 -3.82 -7.97
CA LEU A 262 15.83 -5.02 -7.70
C LEU A 262 15.45 -5.64 -6.35
N ALA A 263 15.34 -4.82 -5.30
CA ALA A 263 14.99 -5.28 -3.96
C ALA A 263 13.62 -6.00 -3.92
N PHE A 264 12.62 -5.43 -4.58
CA PHE A 264 11.28 -5.98 -4.66
C PHE A 264 11.22 -7.26 -5.50
N SER A 265 12.04 -7.36 -6.54
CA SER A 265 12.16 -8.60 -7.33
C SER A 265 12.71 -9.76 -6.49
N HIS A 266 13.76 -9.51 -5.69
CA HIS A 266 14.29 -10.47 -4.71
C HIS A 266 13.22 -10.85 -3.68
N PHE A 267 12.50 -9.86 -3.12
CA PHE A 267 11.41 -10.10 -2.17
C PHE A 267 10.30 -11.00 -2.75
N ALA A 268 9.89 -10.77 -4.00
CA ALA A 268 8.87 -11.56 -4.67
C ALA A 268 9.29 -13.03 -4.85
N VAL A 269 10.55 -13.27 -5.27
CA VAL A 269 11.13 -14.62 -5.33
C VAL A 269 11.13 -15.26 -3.94
N ALA A 270 11.68 -14.57 -2.93
CA ALA A 270 11.76 -15.08 -1.56
C ALA A 270 10.40 -15.57 -1.05
N ARG A 271 9.35 -14.75 -1.22
CA ARG A 271 7.99 -15.07 -0.77
C ARG A 271 7.40 -16.31 -1.44
N LEU A 272 7.65 -16.52 -2.74
CA LEU A 272 7.10 -17.66 -3.49
C LEU A 272 7.85 -18.98 -3.25
N TRP A 273 9.09 -18.90 -2.79
CA TRP A 273 9.94 -20.05 -2.49
C TRP A 273 9.95 -20.43 -1.00
N ALA A 274 9.53 -19.54 -0.09
CA ALA A 274 9.57 -19.77 1.36
C ALA A 274 8.97 -21.10 1.85
N GLY A 275 7.93 -21.61 1.17
CA GLY A 275 7.28 -22.87 1.54
C GLY A 275 7.95 -24.15 0.99
N SER A 276 8.73 -24.06 -0.09
CA SER A 276 9.34 -25.23 -0.76
C SER A 276 10.86 -25.25 -0.73
N ASP A 277 11.50 -24.09 -0.62
CA ASP A 277 12.94 -23.94 -0.49
C ASP A 277 13.25 -22.78 0.47
N PRO A 278 13.24 -23.04 1.79
CA PRO A 278 13.51 -22.04 2.81
C PRO A 278 14.92 -21.44 2.70
N GLY A 279 15.92 -22.23 2.30
CA GLY A 279 17.31 -21.76 2.18
C GLY A 279 17.46 -20.73 1.06
N ARG A 280 16.85 -21.01 -0.09
CA ARG A 280 16.74 -20.03 -1.18
C ARG A 280 15.98 -18.79 -0.73
N ALA A 281 14.82 -18.95 -0.11
CA ALA A 281 14.01 -17.81 0.32
C ALA A 281 14.77 -16.89 1.30
N LEU A 282 15.50 -17.44 2.27
CA LEU A 282 16.35 -16.65 3.16
C LEU A 282 17.42 -15.86 2.38
N THR A 283 18.08 -16.51 1.42
CA THR A 283 19.11 -15.87 0.58
C THR A 283 18.54 -14.68 -0.20
N GLU A 284 17.36 -14.86 -0.80
CA GLU A 284 16.68 -13.80 -1.56
C GLU A 284 16.19 -12.66 -0.65
N PHE A 285 15.70 -12.99 0.56
CA PHE A 285 15.42 -11.97 1.58
C PHE A 285 16.68 -11.19 1.99
N ASP A 286 17.84 -11.85 2.10
CA ASP A 286 19.14 -11.23 2.41
C ASP A 286 19.55 -10.20 1.36
N TYR A 287 19.42 -10.55 0.08
CA TYR A 287 19.64 -9.59 -1.00
C TYR A 287 18.66 -8.41 -0.95
N ALA A 288 17.36 -8.67 -0.78
CA ALA A 288 16.35 -7.62 -0.69
C ALA A 288 16.63 -6.66 0.48
N ALA A 289 16.89 -7.20 1.68
CA ALA A 289 17.14 -6.40 2.88
C ALA A 289 18.43 -5.56 2.77
N ALA A 290 19.48 -6.11 2.15
CA ALA A 290 20.72 -5.38 1.93
C ALA A 290 20.52 -4.15 1.02
N ILE A 291 19.72 -4.30 -0.04
CA ILE A 291 19.40 -3.18 -0.94
C ILE A 291 18.53 -2.16 -0.20
N TYR A 292 17.44 -2.58 0.46
CA TYR A 292 16.58 -1.66 1.22
C TYR A 292 17.33 -0.91 2.33
N ALA A 293 18.33 -1.51 2.96
CA ALA A 293 19.15 -0.85 3.97
C ALA A 293 19.95 0.34 3.40
N GLY A 294 20.23 0.34 2.10
CA GLY A 294 20.86 1.45 1.38
C GLY A 294 19.88 2.50 0.86
N LEU A 295 18.56 2.27 0.94
CA LEU A 295 17.55 3.17 0.40
C LEU A 295 16.93 4.06 1.48
N PRO A 296 16.74 5.37 1.23
CA PRO A 296 15.97 6.23 2.13
C PRO A 296 14.55 5.68 2.32
N GLY A 297 14.10 5.53 3.56
CA GLY A 297 12.75 5.02 3.88
C GLY A 297 12.58 3.50 3.80
N GLY A 298 13.64 2.73 3.50
CA GLY A 298 13.59 1.26 3.35
C GLY A 298 13.27 0.44 4.62
N GLN A 299 12.94 1.10 5.73
CA GLN A 299 12.84 0.47 7.05
C GLN A 299 11.62 -0.45 7.16
N ILE A 300 10.47 -0.05 6.60
CA ILE A 300 9.25 -0.87 6.67
C ILE A 300 9.37 -2.14 5.83
N GLN A 301 10.02 -2.06 4.67
CA GLN A 301 10.29 -3.21 3.81
C GLN A 301 11.23 -4.19 4.52
N ILE A 302 12.28 -3.69 5.19
CA ILE A 302 13.15 -4.52 6.04
C ILE A 302 12.34 -5.14 7.17
N ALA A 303 11.42 -4.42 7.81
CA ALA A 303 10.61 -4.97 8.90
C ALA A 303 9.65 -6.07 8.42
N HIS A 304 9.08 -5.94 7.22
CA HIS A 304 8.32 -7.02 6.57
C HIS A 304 9.20 -8.24 6.28
N ILE A 305 10.43 -8.03 5.78
CA ILE A 305 11.39 -9.12 5.54
C ILE A 305 11.77 -9.79 6.87
N ASP A 306 12.05 -9.01 7.91
CA ASP A 306 12.42 -9.50 9.23
C ASP A 306 11.27 -10.29 9.86
N MET A 307 10.00 -9.93 9.60
CA MET A 307 8.84 -10.76 9.99
C MET A 307 8.87 -12.13 9.31
N GLN A 308 9.11 -12.19 8.00
CA GLN A 308 9.20 -13.46 7.26
C GLN A 308 10.34 -14.33 7.79
N ARG A 309 11.53 -13.73 7.98
CA ARG A 309 12.68 -14.41 8.58
C ARG A 309 12.40 -14.88 10.00
N ALA A 310 11.70 -14.09 10.82
CA ALA A 310 11.36 -14.48 12.19
C ALA A 310 10.43 -15.70 12.20
N ALA A 311 9.44 -15.75 11.30
CA ALA A 311 8.59 -16.92 11.13
C ALA A 311 9.36 -18.16 10.67
N MET A 312 10.33 -17.99 9.75
CA MET A 312 11.19 -19.09 9.29
C MET A 312 12.15 -19.57 10.39
N ALA A 313 12.76 -18.65 11.14
CA ALA A 313 13.60 -18.95 12.29
C ALA A 313 12.82 -19.75 13.35
N LEU A 314 11.59 -19.31 13.65
CA LEU A 314 10.69 -20.00 14.56
C LEU A 314 10.33 -21.41 14.06
N ALA A 315 10.05 -21.56 12.77
CA ALA A 315 9.79 -22.85 12.14
C ALA A 315 11.01 -23.78 12.14
N GLY A 316 12.22 -23.24 12.20
CA GLY A 316 13.48 -23.97 12.33
C GLY A 316 13.97 -24.13 13.77
N GLY A 317 13.18 -23.76 14.78
CA GLY A 317 13.55 -23.85 16.20
C GLY A 317 14.59 -22.82 16.67
N GLN A 318 14.91 -21.82 15.85
CA GLN A 318 15.89 -20.77 16.15
C GLN A 318 15.22 -19.62 16.92
N ASN A 319 14.74 -19.91 18.14
CA ASN A 319 13.93 -18.97 18.94
C ASN A 319 14.64 -17.62 19.17
N ASP A 320 15.93 -17.63 19.53
CA ASP A 320 16.69 -16.39 19.76
C ASP A 320 16.80 -15.52 18.51
N ALA A 321 16.89 -16.15 17.33
CA ALA A 321 16.90 -15.41 16.07
C ALA A 321 15.52 -14.78 15.79
N ALA A 322 14.44 -15.53 16.04
CA ALA A 322 13.08 -15.02 15.90
C ALA A 322 12.81 -13.84 16.85
N LEU A 323 13.27 -13.92 18.11
CA LEU A 323 13.17 -12.83 19.09
C LEU A 323 13.90 -11.58 18.61
N ARG A 324 15.18 -11.68 18.21
CA ARG A 324 15.96 -10.53 17.73
C ARG A 324 15.33 -9.85 16.51
N LEU A 325 14.85 -10.63 15.56
CA LEU A 325 14.20 -10.11 14.35
C LEU A 325 12.89 -9.40 14.69
N ALA A 326 12.07 -9.99 15.57
CA ALA A 326 10.84 -9.36 16.01
C ALA A 326 11.09 -8.07 16.82
N ASP A 327 12.07 -8.07 17.72
CA ASP A 327 12.44 -6.90 18.52
C ASP A 327 12.91 -5.73 17.67
N LYS A 328 13.65 -6.02 16.60
CA LYS A 328 14.07 -5.02 15.62
C LYS A 328 12.90 -4.47 14.81
N ALA A 329 11.97 -5.33 14.37
CA ALA A 329 10.89 -4.96 13.48
C ALA A 329 9.72 -4.23 14.18
N ILE A 330 9.34 -4.64 15.39
CA ILE A 330 8.18 -4.10 16.14
C ILE A 330 8.15 -2.56 16.22
N PRO A 331 9.22 -1.85 16.64
CA PRO A 331 9.16 -0.39 16.75
C PRO A 331 8.99 0.29 15.39
N VAL A 332 9.60 -0.25 14.33
CA VAL A 332 9.44 0.26 12.95
C VAL A 332 8.01 0.06 12.48
N VAL A 333 7.46 -1.14 12.63
CA VAL A 333 6.08 -1.42 12.18
C VAL A 333 5.07 -0.59 12.94
N ARG A 334 5.29 -0.35 14.24
CA ARG A 334 4.45 0.53 15.05
C ARG A 334 4.47 1.97 14.53
N SER A 335 5.64 2.51 14.14
CA SER A 335 5.73 3.87 13.61
C SER A 335 5.12 4.05 12.23
N HIS A 336 4.94 2.95 11.49
CA HIS A 336 4.26 2.92 10.18
C HIS A 336 2.79 2.51 10.29
N GLU A 337 2.26 2.40 11.52
CA GLU A 337 0.85 2.16 11.82
C GLU A 337 0.26 0.86 11.22
N ASN A 338 1.08 -0.14 10.91
CA ASN A 338 0.62 -1.40 10.34
C ASN A 338 0.27 -2.41 11.47
N ALA A 339 -0.98 -2.37 11.94
CA ALA A 339 -1.45 -3.14 13.09
C ALA A 339 -1.45 -4.67 12.85
N ALA A 340 -1.79 -5.12 11.64
CA ALA A 340 -1.79 -6.52 11.25
C ALA A 340 -0.37 -7.10 11.28
N LEU A 341 0.61 -6.37 10.73
CA LEU A 341 2.01 -6.78 10.81
C LEU A 341 2.53 -6.72 12.25
N LEU A 342 2.16 -5.68 13.00
CA LEU A 342 2.55 -5.53 14.41
C LEU A 342 2.05 -6.71 15.26
N ALA A 343 0.76 -7.04 15.13
CA ALA A 343 0.16 -8.18 15.82
C ALA A 343 0.85 -9.50 15.41
N THR A 344 1.16 -9.68 14.13
CA THR A 344 1.88 -10.86 13.63
C THR A 344 3.26 -11.01 14.30
N LEU A 345 4.04 -9.93 14.33
CA LEU A 345 5.37 -9.91 14.97
C LEU A 345 5.29 -10.17 16.48
N MET A 346 4.32 -9.56 17.17
CA MET A 346 4.10 -9.80 18.61
C MET A 346 3.75 -11.26 18.88
N LEU A 347 2.92 -11.89 18.04
CA LEU A 347 2.54 -13.29 18.18
C LEU A 347 3.71 -14.25 17.88
N ILE A 348 4.54 -13.95 16.86
CA ILE A 348 5.78 -14.69 16.58
C ILE A 348 6.73 -14.61 17.79
N LYS A 349 6.92 -13.40 18.33
CA LYS A 349 7.76 -13.18 19.52
C LYS A 349 7.23 -13.93 20.73
N ALA A 350 5.91 -13.93 20.95
CA ALA A 350 5.30 -14.65 22.07
C ALA A 350 5.54 -16.17 21.96
N GLU A 351 5.43 -16.74 20.77
CA GLU A 351 5.71 -18.16 20.54
C GLU A 351 7.20 -18.50 20.75
N ALA A 352 8.11 -17.62 20.32
CA ALA A 352 9.53 -17.79 20.58
C ALA A 352 9.85 -17.71 22.10
N LEU A 353 9.23 -16.79 22.85
CA LEU A 353 9.37 -16.69 24.31
C LEU A 353 8.91 -17.95 25.03
N GLU A 354 7.74 -18.48 24.65
CA GLU A 354 7.21 -19.70 25.27
C GLU A 354 8.16 -20.89 25.07
N ARG A 355 8.74 -21.03 23.88
CA ARG A 355 9.72 -22.09 23.58
C ARG A 355 11.08 -21.89 24.25
N SER A 356 11.45 -20.65 24.53
CA SER A 356 12.64 -20.32 25.30
C SER A 356 12.43 -20.45 26.82
N GLY A 357 11.27 -20.94 27.26
CA GLY A 357 10.99 -21.21 28.67
C GLY A 357 10.45 -20.00 29.45
N ASP A 358 9.94 -18.97 28.76
CA ASP A 358 9.33 -17.79 29.37
C ASP A 358 7.82 -17.69 29.03
N PRO A 359 6.98 -18.57 29.62
CA PRO A 359 5.55 -18.60 29.33
C PRO A 359 4.79 -17.38 29.90
N GLU A 360 5.33 -16.73 30.93
CA GLU A 360 4.71 -15.54 31.53
C GLU A 360 4.83 -14.34 30.58
N ALA A 361 6.03 -14.06 30.06
CA ALA A 361 6.22 -13.00 29.07
C ALA A 361 5.46 -13.30 27.77
N ALA A 362 5.40 -14.56 27.35
CA ALA A 362 4.61 -14.98 26.19
C ALA A 362 3.11 -14.68 26.38
N ALA A 363 2.55 -15.01 27.55
CA ALA A 363 1.15 -14.75 27.87
C ALA A 363 0.83 -13.25 27.91
N ALA A 364 1.70 -12.45 28.54
CA ALA A 364 1.58 -10.99 28.57
C ALA A 364 1.59 -10.40 27.16
N LEU A 365 2.54 -10.83 26.31
CA LEU A 365 2.66 -10.30 24.95
C LEU A 365 1.47 -10.68 24.06
N ARG A 366 0.89 -11.88 24.25
CA ARG A 366 -0.36 -12.26 23.57
C ARG A 366 -1.52 -11.35 23.97
N LEU A 367 -1.64 -11.01 25.26
CA LEU A 367 -2.65 -10.07 25.73
C LEU A 367 -2.47 -8.68 25.10
N ASP A 368 -1.25 -8.15 25.11
CA ASP A 368 -0.92 -6.86 24.51
C ASP A 368 -1.20 -6.81 23.00
N SER A 369 -1.03 -7.95 22.32
CA SER A 369 -1.27 -8.03 20.86
C SER A 369 -2.75 -7.93 20.49
N GLN A 370 -3.69 -8.18 21.40
CA GLN A 370 -5.12 -8.34 21.05
C GLN A 370 -5.74 -7.08 20.44
N VAL A 371 -5.36 -5.89 20.91
CA VAL A 371 -5.89 -4.63 20.38
C VAL A 371 -5.45 -4.45 18.92
N TRP A 372 -4.17 -4.68 18.64
CA TRP A 372 -3.63 -4.62 17.29
C TRP A 372 -4.18 -5.73 16.40
N ALA A 373 -4.37 -6.93 16.93
CA ALA A 373 -4.93 -8.06 16.21
C ALA A 373 -6.39 -7.82 15.80
N ARG A 374 -7.22 -7.26 16.69
CA ARG A 374 -8.62 -6.92 16.37
C ARG A 374 -8.70 -5.80 15.32
N TYR A 375 -7.81 -4.81 15.41
CA TYR A 375 -7.76 -3.74 14.42
C TYR A 375 -7.24 -4.24 13.05
N GLY A 376 -6.16 -5.00 13.05
CA GLY A 376 -5.48 -5.48 11.84
C GLY A 376 -6.19 -6.65 11.14
N PHE A 377 -6.62 -7.67 11.89
CA PHE A 377 -7.22 -8.90 11.35
C PHE A 377 -8.76 -8.88 11.36
N GLY A 378 -9.37 -7.99 12.13
CA GLY A 378 -10.82 -7.90 12.27
C GLY A 378 -11.39 -8.87 13.32
N PRO A 379 -12.43 -9.68 13.01
CA PRO A 379 -13.16 -10.46 13.99
C PRO A 379 -12.28 -11.41 14.83
N ASP A 380 -12.67 -11.63 16.10
CA ASP A 380 -11.97 -12.52 17.04
C ASP A 380 -11.76 -13.96 16.49
N SER A 381 -12.64 -14.44 15.61
CA SER A 381 -12.48 -15.73 14.94
C SER A 381 -11.26 -15.77 14.00
N VAL A 382 -11.00 -14.68 13.27
CA VAL A 382 -9.83 -14.51 12.40
C VAL A 382 -8.57 -14.35 13.22
N VAL A 383 -8.63 -13.56 14.31
CA VAL A 383 -7.52 -13.43 15.26
C VAL A 383 -7.10 -14.80 15.80
N LYS A 384 -8.05 -15.59 16.29
CA LYS A 384 -7.79 -16.96 16.78
C LYS A 384 -7.23 -17.87 15.69
N ALA A 385 -7.68 -17.74 14.44
CA ALA A 385 -7.13 -18.50 13.32
C ALA A 385 -5.66 -18.14 13.07
N ARG A 386 -5.31 -16.84 13.03
CA ARG A 386 -3.93 -16.38 12.88
C ARG A 386 -3.01 -16.86 14.01
N MET A 387 -3.50 -16.82 15.25
CA MET A 387 -2.74 -17.36 16.38
C MET A 387 -2.45 -18.85 16.22
N ARG A 388 -3.43 -19.65 15.75
CA ARG A 388 -3.23 -21.07 15.45
C ARG A 388 -2.25 -21.30 14.30
N ASP A 389 -2.32 -20.49 13.25
CA ASP A 389 -1.40 -20.60 12.11
C ASP A 389 0.05 -20.38 12.57
N ILE A 390 0.30 -19.35 13.39
CA ILE A 390 1.64 -19.05 13.92
C ILE A 390 2.14 -20.15 14.85
N ALA A 391 1.28 -20.65 15.76
CA ALA A 391 1.63 -21.80 16.61
C ALA A 391 1.93 -23.06 15.77
N THR A 392 1.21 -23.27 14.67
CA THR A 392 1.44 -24.38 13.74
C THR A 392 2.79 -24.24 13.03
N VAL A 393 3.14 -23.03 12.57
CA VAL A 393 4.45 -22.75 11.97
C VAL A 393 5.57 -23.11 12.94
N ALA A 394 5.43 -22.72 14.21
CA ALA A 394 6.40 -23.04 15.24
C ALA A 394 6.50 -24.56 15.49
N ASN A 395 5.36 -25.27 15.50
CA ASN A 395 5.32 -26.71 15.75
C ASN A 395 5.94 -27.57 14.63
N ARG A 396 6.23 -27.01 13.45
CA ARG A 396 6.98 -27.74 12.40
C ARG A 396 8.38 -28.14 12.87
N ALA A 397 9.07 -27.28 13.61
CA ALA A 397 10.38 -27.57 14.19
C ALA A 397 10.37 -28.81 15.11
N ALA A 398 9.24 -29.06 15.79
CA ALA A 398 9.11 -30.17 16.73
C ALA A 398 8.87 -31.53 16.04
N ASN A 399 8.47 -31.51 14.76
CA ASN A 399 8.04 -32.69 14.01
C ASN A 399 9.01 -33.14 12.90
N GLY A 400 10.13 -32.44 12.71
CA GLY A 400 11.16 -32.77 11.71
C GLY A 400 11.20 -31.79 10.55
#